data_AF-A0A937XUS0-F1
#
_entry.id   AF-A0A937XUS0-F1
#
_cell.length_a   1.000
_cell.length_b   1.000
_cell.length_c   1.000
_cell.angle_alpha   90.00
_cell.angle_beta   90.00
_cell.angle_gamma   90.00
#
_symmetry.space_group_name_H-M   'P 1'
#
loop_
_entity.id
_entity.type
_entity.pdbx_description
1 polymer ?
#
loop_
_entity_poly.entity_id
_entity_poly.type
_entity_poly.pdbx_seq_one_letter_code
_entity_poly.pdbx_strand_id
1 'polypeptide(L)'
;MELEEIPMLSPACIAGAARALGVALLAGSVLALGAGPAAAQPYPARPLRYIVPYGPGATLDIVARTMAPEMGRALGQPMVVENKPGADAIIGLEHVAKQSPADGYTVTIAAVAGLATLPLTAKSLRFDPLKDLPPVIGMVEGAYIFGSSA
;
A
#
# COMPACT_ATOMS: atom_id res chain seq x y z
N MET A 1 67.64 -23.62 21.13
CA MET A 1 66.21 -23.72 21.43
C MET A 1 65.89 -22.49 22.26
N GLU A 2 64.92 -21.69 21.80
CA GLU A 2 64.44 -20.44 22.39
C GLU A 2 65.35 -19.19 22.20
N LEU A 3 65.18 -18.50 21.07
CA LEU A 3 65.27 -17.04 20.96
C LEU A 3 64.16 -16.62 19.99
N GLU A 4 63.16 -15.85 20.45
CA GLU A 4 62.96 -14.47 20.01
C GLU A 4 61.89 -13.77 20.87
N GLU A 5 62.17 -12.52 21.21
CA GLU A 5 61.41 -11.62 22.06
C GLU A 5 60.06 -11.18 21.43
N ILE A 6 59.06 -10.88 22.26
CA ILE A 6 57.92 -10.01 21.89
C ILE A 6 58.00 -8.76 22.79
N PRO A 7 58.09 -7.54 22.23
CA PRO A 7 58.31 -6.34 23.00
C PRO A 7 57.06 -5.92 23.79
N MET A 8 57.28 -5.81 25.09
CA MET A 8 56.77 -4.80 26.02
C MET A 8 55.86 -3.72 25.39
N LEU A 9 54.54 -3.93 25.43
CA LEU A 9 53.55 -2.88 25.14
C LEU A 9 53.43 -1.94 26.37
N SER A 10 53.75 -0.67 26.17
CA SER A 10 53.69 0.39 27.18
C SER A 10 52.28 0.60 27.77
N PRO A 11 52.13 0.80 29.10
CA PRO A 11 50.83 1.03 29.76
C PRO A 11 50.12 2.32 29.31
N ALA A 12 50.80 3.21 28.57
CA ALA A 12 50.20 4.43 28.01
C ALA A 12 49.18 4.15 26.89
N CYS A 13 49.30 3.03 26.15
CA CYS A 13 48.36 2.67 25.08
C CYS A 13 46.97 2.27 25.60
N ILE A 14 46.88 1.70 26.81
CA ILE A 14 45.63 1.15 27.35
C ILE A 14 44.73 2.28 27.90
N ALA A 15 45.32 3.35 28.44
CA ALA A 15 44.59 4.47 29.02
C ALA A 15 43.92 5.40 27.97
N GLY A 16 44.48 5.51 26.77
CA GLY A 16 43.94 6.34 25.68
C GLY A 16 42.65 5.76 25.06
N ALA A 17 42.61 4.43 24.91
CA ALA A 17 41.45 3.73 24.35
C ALA A 17 40.21 3.81 25.26
N ALA A 18 40.39 3.76 26.58
CA ALA A 18 39.29 3.85 27.55
C ALA A 18 38.62 5.24 27.60
N ARG A 19 39.40 6.32 27.41
CA ARG A 19 38.87 7.70 27.34
C ARG A 19 38.14 7.98 26.02
N ALA A 20 38.63 7.44 24.90
CA ALA A 20 37.97 7.55 23.60
C ALA A 20 36.62 6.80 23.56
N LEU A 21 36.53 5.66 24.24
CA LEU A 21 35.31 4.85 24.33
C LEU A 21 34.23 5.52 25.21
N GLY A 22 34.63 6.19 26.29
CA GLY A 22 33.70 6.92 27.18
C GLY A 22 33.04 8.14 26.51
N VAL A 23 33.78 8.87 25.67
CA VAL A 23 33.24 10.02 24.92
C VAL A 23 32.33 9.55 23.76
N ALA A 24 32.64 8.42 23.14
CA ALA A 24 31.78 7.83 22.10
C ALA A 24 30.43 7.32 22.65
N LEU A 25 30.39 6.74 23.86
CA LEU A 25 29.13 6.32 24.49
C LEU A 25 28.26 7.51 24.96
N LEU A 26 28.88 8.61 25.40
CA LEU A 26 28.16 9.84 25.78
C LEU A 26 27.61 10.60 24.56
N ALA A 27 28.32 10.57 23.41
CA ALA A 27 27.82 11.16 22.17
C ALA A 27 26.64 10.37 21.56
N GLY A 28 26.65 9.03 21.68
CA GLY A 28 25.53 8.19 21.23
C GLY A 28 24.25 8.34 22.05
N SER A 29 24.37 8.63 23.35
CA SER A 29 23.22 8.83 24.24
C SER A 29 22.50 10.16 23.99
N VAL A 30 23.21 11.23 23.62
CA VAL A 30 22.57 12.53 23.26
C VAL A 30 21.75 12.44 21.96
N LEU A 31 22.17 11.62 20.99
CA LEU A 31 21.41 11.38 19.76
C LEU A 31 20.16 10.51 19.98
N ALA A 32 20.16 9.65 21.00
CA ALA A 32 19.00 8.82 21.35
C ALA A 32 17.88 9.61 22.05
N LEU A 33 18.18 10.72 22.73
CA LEU A 33 17.16 11.59 23.36
C LEU A 33 16.47 12.55 22.37
N GLY A 34 16.99 12.70 21.15
CA GLY A 34 16.38 13.56 20.11
C GLY A 34 15.33 12.85 19.24
N ALA A 35 15.18 11.54 19.36
CA ALA A 35 14.14 10.79 18.65
C ALA A 35 12.80 10.94 19.39
N GLY A 36 12.12 12.06 19.13
CA GLY A 36 10.72 12.23 19.53
C GLY A 36 9.84 11.11 18.95
N PRO A 37 8.68 10.81 19.55
CA PRO A 37 7.79 9.77 19.05
C PRO A 37 7.43 10.07 17.60
N ALA A 38 7.71 9.14 16.70
CA ALA A 38 7.24 9.22 15.33
C ALA A 38 5.71 9.17 15.35
N ALA A 39 5.05 10.32 15.23
CA ALA A 39 3.60 10.39 15.10
C ALA A 39 3.23 9.72 13.78
N ALA A 40 2.61 8.54 13.86
CA ALA A 40 1.99 7.93 12.69
C ALA A 40 1.03 8.96 12.09
N GLN A 41 1.20 9.30 10.81
CA GLN A 41 0.28 10.24 10.19
C GLN A 41 -1.14 9.65 10.22
N PRO A 42 -2.15 10.45 10.60
CA PRO A 42 -3.52 9.96 10.65
C PRO A 42 -3.92 9.52 9.24
N TYR A 43 -4.40 8.28 9.11
CA TYR A 43 -4.97 7.80 7.85
C TYR A 43 -6.43 8.24 7.75
N PRO A 44 -6.87 8.78 6.60
CA PRO A 44 -6.09 9.18 5.43
C PRO A 44 -5.50 10.61 5.56
N ALA A 45 -4.25 10.79 5.17
CA ALA A 45 -3.54 12.08 5.20
C ALA A 45 -3.49 12.81 3.84
N ARG A 46 -3.94 12.13 2.78
CA ARG A 46 -3.93 12.63 1.40
C ARG A 46 -5.11 12.05 0.61
N PRO A 47 -5.44 12.59 -0.57
CA PRO A 47 -6.51 12.08 -1.41
C PRO A 47 -6.36 10.59 -1.75
N LEU A 48 -7.47 9.87 -1.82
CA LEU A 48 -7.52 8.48 -2.26
C LEU A 48 -7.82 8.44 -3.76
N ARG A 49 -7.22 7.47 -4.47
CA ARG A 49 -7.46 7.16 -5.87
C ARG A 49 -8.49 6.04 -5.95
N TYR A 50 -9.64 6.34 -6.55
CA TYR A 50 -10.73 5.39 -6.75
C TYR A 50 -10.71 4.91 -8.20
N ILE A 51 -10.08 3.77 -8.42
CA ILE A 51 -9.93 3.18 -9.74
C ILE A 51 -11.24 2.52 -10.15
N VAL A 52 -11.77 2.92 -11.31
CA VAL A 52 -12.92 2.30 -11.94
C VAL A 52 -12.40 1.53 -13.15
N PRO A 53 -12.46 0.19 -13.17
CA PRO A 53 -11.87 -0.60 -14.27
C PRO A 53 -12.76 -0.65 -15.52
N TYR A 54 -13.72 0.28 -15.63
CA TYR A 54 -14.68 0.40 -16.72
C TYR A 54 -14.63 1.81 -17.33
N GLY A 55 -15.19 1.95 -18.53
CA GLY A 55 -15.23 3.23 -19.23
C GLY A 55 -16.07 4.28 -18.50
N PRO A 56 -15.80 5.58 -18.71
CA PRO A 56 -16.64 6.66 -18.18
C PRO A 56 -18.11 6.50 -18.59
N GLY A 57 -19.03 6.75 -17.67
CA GLY A 57 -20.48 6.61 -17.89
C GLY A 57 -21.01 5.18 -17.80
N ALA A 58 -20.17 4.16 -17.60
CA ALA A 58 -20.62 2.82 -17.25
C ALA A 58 -21.29 2.82 -15.87
N THR A 59 -22.14 1.83 -15.59
CA THR A 59 -22.88 1.73 -14.31
C THR A 59 -21.97 1.88 -13.08
N LEU A 60 -20.81 1.23 -13.07
CA LEU A 60 -19.87 1.32 -11.94
C LEU A 60 -19.12 2.66 -11.87
N ASP A 61 -18.94 3.38 -12.97
CA ASP A 61 -18.43 4.74 -12.95
C ASP A 61 -19.44 5.72 -12.33
N ILE A 62 -20.71 5.58 -12.69
CA ILE A 62 -21.80 6.38 -12.11
C ILE A 62 -21.88 6.13 -10.60
N VAL A 63 -21.85 4.86 -10.16
CA VAL A 63 -21.84 4.51 -8.74
C VAL A 63 -20.62 5.13 -8.04
N ALA A 64 -19.41 4.94 -8.58
CA ALA A 64 -18.20 5.47 -7.98
C ALA A 64 -18.25 6.99 -7.82
N ARG A 65 -18.68 7.72 -8.85
CA ARG A 65 -18.81 9.19 -8.84
C ARG A 65 -19.91 9.70 -7.91
N THR A 66 -20.98 8.93 -7.74
CA THR A 66 -22.07 9.26 -6.81
C THR A 66 -21.62 9.08 -5.36
N MET A 67 -20.84 8.04 -5.08
CA MET A 67 -20.40 7.70 -3.72
C MET A 67 -19.16 8.48 -3.26
N ALA A 68 -18.25 8.82 -4.18
CA ALA A 68 -16.97 9.46 -3.87
C ALA A 68 -17.08 10.74 -3.01
N PRO A 69 -18.04 11.66 -3.23
CA PRO A 69 -18.20 12.84 -2.38
C PRO A 69 -18.55 12.51 -0.92
N GLU A 70 -19.49 11.60 -0.69
CA GLU A 70 -19.92 11.22 0.67
C GLU A 70 -18.83 10.43 1.39
N MET A 71 -18.20 9.48 0.69
CA MET A 71 -17.06 8.74 1.24
C MET A 71 -15.90 9.68 1.56
N GLY A 72 -15.63 10.66 0.70
CA GLY A 72 -14.58 11.65 0.94
C GLY A 72 -14.87 12.55 2.14
N ARG A 73 -16.14 12.92 2.38
CA ARG A 73 -16.55 13.64 3.60
C ARG A 73 -16.38 12.79 4.86
N ALA A 74 -16.79 11.52 4.81
CA ALA A 74 -16.65 10.60 5.93
C ALA A 74 -15.18 10.32 6.28
N LEU A 75 -14.31 10.24 5.27
CA LEU A 75 -12.88 10.00 5.42
C LEU A 75 -12.06 11.26 5.70
N GLY A 76 -12.62 12.46 5.49
CA GLY A 76 -11.91 13.74 5.62
C GLY A 76 -10.90 14.01 4.51
N GLN A 77 -10.85 13.19 3.46
CA GLN A 77 -9.97 13.34 2.30
C GLN A 77 -10.75 13.08 1.01
N PRO A 78 -10.50 13.81 -0.08
CA PRO A 78 -11.23 13.61 -1.32
C PRO A 78 -10.88 12.25 -1.95
N MET A 79 -11.87 11.62 -2.59
CA MET A 79 -11.70 10.45 -3.43
C MET A 79 -11.70 10.85 -4.90
N VAL A 80 -10.59 10.63 -5.59
CA VAL A 80 -10.39 10.97 -7.00
C VAL A 80 -10.73 9.76 -7.87
N VAL A 81 -11.81 9.86 -8.64
CA VAL A 81 -12.24 8.78 -9.54
C VAL A 81 -11.39 8.77 -10.82
N GLU A 82 -10.74 7.65 -11.09
CA GLU A 82 -9.91 7.41 -12.28
C GLU A 82 -10.40 6.19 -13.05
N ASN A 83 -10.81 6.38 -14.31
CA ASN A 83 -11.20 5.26 -15.17
C ASN A 83 -9.96 4.60 -15.79
N LYS A 84 -9.86 3.26 -15.66
CA LYS A 84 -8.84 2.42 -16.29
C LYS A 84 -9.49 1.24 -17.03
N PRO A 85 -10.19 1.51 -18.15
CA PRO A 85 -10.88 0.47 -18.91
C PRO A 85 -9.90 -0.44 -19.68
N GLY A 86 -10.39 -1.62 -20.05
CA GLY A 86 -9.77 -2.49 -21.04
C GLY A 86 -9.57 -3.93 -20.55
N ALA A 87 -9.50 -4.85 -21.52
CA ALA A 87 -9.40 -6.30 -21.31
C ALA A 87 -10.41 -6.82 -20.27
N ASP A 88 -11.68 -6.44 -20.40
CA ASP A 88 -12.75 -6.85 -19.47
C ASP A 88 -12.42 -6.57 -18.00
N ALA A 89 -12.07 -5.32 -17.70
CA ALA A 89 -11.61 -4.85 -16.37
C ALA A 89 -10.23 -5.33 -15.91
N ILE A 90 -9.56 -6.27 -16.59
CA ILE A 90 -8.24 -6.80 -16.17
C ILE A 90 -7.21 -5.69 -15.98
N ILE A 91 -7.13 -4.71 -16.88
CA ILE A 91 -6.11 -3.64 -16.81
C ILE A 91 -6.25 -2.81 -15.52
N GLY A 92 -7.49 -2.43 -15.18
CA GLY A 92 -7.76 -1.63 -13.99
C GLY A 92 -7.60 -2.42 -12.70
N LEU A 93 -8.06 -3.68 -12.69
CA LEU A 93 -7.92 -4.56 -11.53
C LEU A 93 -6.46 -4.94 -11.27
N GLU A 94 -5.69 -5.25 -12.31
CA GLU A 94 -4.25 -5.52 -12.20
C GLU A 94 -3.48 -4.27 -11.71
N HIS A 95 -3.89 -3.07 -12.14
CA HIS A 95 -3.28 -1.82 -11.65
C HIS A 95 -3.43 -1.65 -10.14
N VAL A 96 -4.57 -2.06 -9.58
CA VAL A 96 -4.86 -1.95 -8.14
C VAL A 96 -4.19 -3.09 -7.39
N ALA A 97 -4.31 -4.33 -7.88
CA ALA A 97 -3.70 -5.52 -7.29
C ALA A 97 -2.17 -5.41 -7.15
N LYS A 98 -1.49 -4.77 -8.13
CA LYS A 98 -0.04 -4.51 -8.09
C LYS A 98 0.41 -3.60 -6.94
N GLN A 99 -0.50 -2.91 -6.27
CA GLN A 99 -0.16 -2.03 -5.16
C GLN A 99 -0.14 -2.75 -3.81
N SER A 100 -0.36 -4.07 -3.78
CA SER A 100 -0.29 -4.87 -2.56
C SER A 100 1.15 -5.05 -2.02
N PRO A 101 1.39 -4.94 -0.69
CA PRO A 101 0.42 -4.55 0.34
C PRO A 101 0.07 -3.05 0.23
N ALA A 102 -1.23 -2.77 0.10
CA ALA A 102 -1.70 -1.43 -0.22
C ALA A 102 -1.55 -0.49 0.98
N ASP A 103 -1.12 0.72 0.68
CA ASP A 103 -1.12 1.87 1.59
C ASP A 103 -2.54 2.39 1.91
N GLY A 104 -3.58 1.74 1.38
CA GLY A 104 -4.99 2.10 1.49
C GLY A 104 -5.44 3.22 0.54
N TYR A 105 -4.50 3.90 -0.13
CA TYR A 105 -4.83 5.09 -0.92
C TYR A 105 -5.32 4.77 -2.33
N THR A 106 -5.15 3.55 -2.82
CA THR A 106 -5.75 3.11 -4.09
C THR A 106 -6.78 2.03 -3.82
N VAL A 107 -8.04 2.36 -4.12
CA VAL A 107 -9.18 1.46 -3.98
C VAL A 107 -9.86 1.27 -5.31
N THR A 108 -10.67 0.21 -5.44
CA THR A 108 -11.37 -0.10 -6.68
C THR A 108 -12.82 -0.49 -6.43
N ILE A 109 -13.65 -0.31 -7.45
CA ILE A 109 -14.98 -0.92 -7.52
C ILE A 109 -14.90 -2.11 -8.47
N ALA A 110 -15.22 -3.28 -7.97
CA ALA A 110 -15.19 -4.52 -8.74
C ALA A 110 -16.59 -5.13 -8.79
N ALA A 111 -16.95 -5.66 -9.97
CA ALA A 111 -18.15 -6.47 -10.14
C ALA A 111 -17.83 -7.94 -9.89
N VAL A 112 -18.86 -8.74 -9.68
CA VAL A 112 -18.75 -10.21 -9.60
C VAL A 112 -18.03 -10.78 -10.83
N ALA A 113 -18.31 -10.24 -12.02
CA ALA A 113 -17.61 -10.62 -13.25
C ALA A 113 -16.08 -10.47 -13.12
N GLY A 114 -15.61 -9.36 -12.55
CA GLY A 114 -14.18 -9.08 -12.37
C GLY A 114 -13.50 -9.92 -11.30
N LEU A 115 -14.22 -10.35 -10.26
CA LEU A 115 -13.63 -11.11 -9.15
C LEU A 115 -13.78 -12.63 -9.28
N ALA A 116 -14.92 -13.09 -9.81
CA ALA A 116 -15.27 -14.51 -9.86
C ALA A 116 -15.24 -15.09 -11.28
N THR A 117 -15.63 -14.32 -12.30
CA THR A 117 -15.70 -14.82 -13.69
C THR A 117 -14.35 -14.71 -14.40
N LEU A 118 -13.59 -13.63 -14.18
CA LEU A 118 -12.28 -13.42 -14.81
C LEU A 118 -11.29 -14.57 -14.59
N PRO A 119 -11.09 -15.12 -13.36
CA PRO A 119 -10.19 -16.26 -13.15
C PRO A 119 -10.55 -17.52 -13.96
N LEU A 120 -11.82 -17.66 -14.33
CA LEU A 120 -12.33 -18.82 -15.05
C LEU A 120 -12.29 -18.64 -16.58
N THR A 121 -12.17 -17.40 -17.06
CA THR A 121 -12.34 -17.05 -18.47
C THR A 121 -11.09 -16.43 -19.10
N ALA A 122 -10.26 -15.75 -18.30
CA ALA A 122 -9.01 -15.16 -18.75
C ALA A 122 -7.92 -16.24 -18.87
N LYS A 123 -7.31 -16.36 -20.06
CA LYS A 123 -6.23 -17.34 -20.31
C LYS A 123 -5.00 -17.15 -19.42
N SER A 124 -4.73 -15.92 -18.99
CA SER A 124 -3.57 -15.57 -18.16
C SER A 124 -3.87 -14.33 -17.33
N LEU A 125 -4.33 -14.54 -16.10
CA LEU A 125 -4.50 -13.48 -15.12
C LEU A 125 -3.20 -13.31 -14.31
N ARG A 126 -2.73 -12.07 -14.16
CA ARG A 126 -1.45 -11.76 -13.50
C ARG A 126 -1.58 -11.41 -12.01
N PHE A 127 -2.78 -11.60 -11.46
CA PHE A 127 -3.11 -11.37 -10.06
C PHE A 127 -4.18 -12.38 -9.63
N ASP A 128 -4.29 -12.64 -8.34
CA ASP A 128 -5.32 -13.45 -7.70
C ASP A 128 -6.38 -12.51 -7.11
N PRO A 129 -7.60 -12.43 -7.68
CA PRO A 129 -8.60 -11.47 -7.21
C PRO A 129 -9.02 -11.65 -5.74
N LEU A 130 -8.92 -12.87 -5.19
CA LEU A 130 -9.32 -13.12 -3.81
C LEU A 130 -8.22 -12.74 -2.81
N LYS A 131 -6.95 -12.81 -3.21
CA LYS A 131 -5.81 -12.46 -2.36
C LYS A 131 -5.37 -11.01 -2.53
N ASP A 132 -5.33 -10.53 -3.78
CA ASP A 132 -4.74 -9.24 -4.12
C ASP A 132 -5.76 -8.09 -4.09
N LEU A 133 -7.05 -8.40 -4.03
CA LEU A 133 -8.16 -7.44 -3.92
C LEU A 133 -9.12 -7.82 -2.78
N PRO A 134 -8.67 -7.73 -1.52
CA PRO A 134 -9.52 -8.10 -0.38
C PRO A 134 -10.79 -7.23 -0.34
N PRO A 135 -11.98 -7.84 -0.21
CA PRO A 135 -13.23 -7.09 -0.20
C PRO A 135 -13.37 -6.28 1.09
N VAL A 136 -13.72 -5.01 0.96
CA VAL A 136 -14.00 -4.12 2.12
C VAL A 136 -15.47 -4.18 2.50
N ILE A 137 -16.36 -3.93 1.53
CA ILE A 137 -17.81 -3.91 1.72
C ILE A 137 -18.53 -4.10 0.37
N GLY A 138 -19.73 -4.69 0.40
CA GLY A 138 -20.64 -4.68 -0.76
C GLY A 138 -21.28 -3.30 -0.92
N MET A 139 -21.24 -2.72 -2.13
CA MET A 139 -21.74 -1.36 -2.36
C MET A 139 -23.12 -1.31 -2.99
N VAL A 140 -23.33 -2.08 -4.07
CA VAL A 140 -24.55 -2.04 -4.87
C VAL A 140 -24.90 -3.45 -5.31
N GLU A 141 -26.17 -3.79 -5.21
CA GLU A 141 -26.74 -5.01 -5.77
C GLU A 141 -27.70 -4.62 -6.89
N GLY A 142 -27.59 -5.28 -8.04
CA GLY A 142 -28.32 -4.92 -9.26
C GLY A 142 -29.20 -6.07 -9.74
N ALA A 143 -30.38 -5.73 -10.27
CA ALA A 143 -31.26 -6.69 -10.94
C ALA A 143 -30.85 -6.85 -12.42
N TYR A 144 -30.60 -8.09 -12.84
CA TYR A 144 -30.46 -8.42 -14.26
C TYR A 144 -31.85 -8.52 -14.89
N ILE A 145 -32.04 -7.87 -16.05
CA ILE A 145 -33.29 -7.93 -16.80
C ILE A 145 -33.12 -8.92 -17.95
N PHE A 146 -33.99 -9.91 -18.01
CA PHE A 146 -34.18 -10.74 -19.20
C PHE A 146 -35.32 -10.16 -20.02
N GLY A 147 -35.03 -9.70 -21.24
CA GLY A 147 -36.00 -9.11 -22.15
C GLY A 147 -36.25 -10.01 -23.36
N SER A 148 -37.50 -10.05 -23.80
CA SER A 148 -37.90 -10.56 -25.12
C SER A 148 -38.32 -9.38 -26.01
N SER A 149 -38.25 -9.55 -27.32
CA SER A 149 -38.74 -8.57 -28.31
C SER A 149 -40.21 -8.76 -28.69
N ALA A 150 -40.93 -9.64 -27.97
CA ALA A 150 -42.36 -9.93 -28.19
C ALA A 150 -43.25 -9.15 -27.23
#